data_AF-A0A3D5NMU6-F1
#
_entry.id   AF-A0A3D5NMU6-F1
#
_cell.length_a   1.000
_cell.length_b   1.000
_cell.length_c   1.000
_cell.angle_alpha   90.00
_cell.angle_beta   90.00
_cell.angle_gamma   90.00
#
_symmetry.space_group_name_H-M   'P 1'
#
loop_
_entity.id
_entity.type
_entity.pdbx_description
1 polymer ?
#
loop_
_entity_poly.entity_id
_entity_poly.type
_entity_poly.pdbx_seq_one_letter_code
_entity_poly.pdbx_strand_id
1 'polypeptide(L)'
;VNTSMETSEEDIYAAGDVAEINNFVYGTWPSALTMGRVAGTNAAGGDVKFPPMVLSTMFTSMNAKVFSAGSIDFCDPDLDILEHKSI
;
A
#
# COMPACT_ATOMS: atom_id res chain seq x y z
N VAL A 1 -3.65 13.11 1.47
CA VAL A 1 -4.93 12.88 2.18
C VAL A 1 -4.69 12.51 3.63
N ASN A 2 -5.67 12.68 4.50
CA ASN A 2 -5.61 12.16 5.88
C ASN A 2 -6.09 10.69 5.96
N THR A 3 -6.21 10.12 7.16
CA THR A 3 -6.67 8.73 7.37
C THR A 3 -8.13 8.49 6.99
N SER A 4 -8.94 9.55 6.86
CA SER A 4 -10.32 9.52 6.36
C SER A 4 -10.40 9.67 4.83
N MET A 5 -9.25 9.71 4.13
CA MET A 5 -9.11 9.93 2.68
C MET A 5 -9.52 11.35 2.21
N GLU A 6 -9.63 12.30 3.13
CA GLU A 6 -9.96 13.69 2.83
C GLU A 6 -8.74 14.43 2.29
N THR A 7 -8.96 15.30 1.31
CA THR A 7 -7.94 16.23 0.82
C THR A 7 -7.87 17.48 1.70
N SER A 8 -7.13 18.51 1.26
CA SER A 8 -7.17 19.83 1.91
C SER A 8 -8.46 20.60 1.63
N GLU A 9 -9.16 20.25 0.55
CA GLU A 9 -10.41 20.87 0.16
C GLU A 9 -11.59 20.11 0.78
N GLU A 10 -12.57 20.86 1.28
CA GLU A 10 -13.79 20.33 1.87
C GLU A 10 -14.58 19.49 0.84
N ASP A 11 -15.19 18.40 1.30
CA ASP A 11 -15.98 17.46 0.49
C ASP A 11 -15.23 16.80 -0.69
N ILE A 12 -13.90 16.95 -0.77
CA ILE A 12 -13.07 16.33 -1.80
C ILE A 12 -12.20 15.23 -1.17
N TYR A 13 -12.31 14.04 -1.73
CA TYR A 13 -11.59 12.83 -1.32
C TYR A 13 -10.68 12.32 -2.43
N ALA A 14 -9.58 11.67 -2.06
CA ALA A 14 -8.70 10.99 -3.02
C ALA A 14 -8.29 9.60 -2.50
N ALA A 15 -8.16 8.64 -3.41
CA ALA A 15 -7.85 7.25 -3.09
C ALA A 15 -7.03 6.60 -4.22
N GLY A 16 -6.30 5.54 -3.88
CA GLY A 16 -5.47 4.80 -4.84
C GLY A 16 -4.15 5.50 -5.13
N ASP A 17 -3.61 5.29 -6.33
CA ASP A 17 -2.22 5.64 -6.68
C ASP A 17 -1.92 7.15 -6.62
N VAL A 18 -2.94 8.00 -6.74
CA VAL A 18 -2.80 9.46 -6.64
C VAL A 18 -2.69 9.96 -5.19
N ALA A 19 -3.07 9.12 -4.22
CA ALA A 19 -3.25 9.53 -2.84
C ALA A 19 -2.06 9.16 -1.97
N GLU A 20 -1.42 10.18 -1.39
CA GLU A 20 -0.39 10.06 -0.37
C GLU A 20 -1.00 10.18 1.03
N ILE A 21 -0.60 9.32 1.95
CA ILE A 21 -0.95 9.40 3.37
C ILE A 21 0.31 9.25 4.22
N ASN A 22 0.52 10.15 5.19
CA ASN A 22 1.69 10.15 6.07
C ASN A 22 3.03 10.04 5.31
N ASN A 23 3.22 10.84 4.25
CA ASN A 23 4.42 10.82 3.39
C ASN A 23 4.65 9.48 2.66
N PHE A 24 3.59 8.71 2.44
CA PHE A 24 3.67 7.40 1.81
C PHE A 24 2.58 7.19 0.76
N VAL A 25 2.99 6.70 -0.42
CA VAL A 25 2.09 6.26 -1.48
C VAL A 25 2.12 4.73 -1.53
N TYR A 26 1.00 4.09 -1.23
CA TYR A 26 0.94 2.62 -1.19
C TYR A 26 1.03 1.99 -2.58
N GLY A 27 0.40 2.58 -3.60
CA GLY A 27 0.57 2.20 -5.01
C GLY A 27 0.25 0.74 -5.36
N THR A 28 -0.56 0.05 -4.54
CA THR A 28 -0.97 -1.34 -4.81
C THR A 28 -2.49 -1.45 -4.92
N TRP A 29 -2.95 -2.43 -5.70
CA TRP A 29 -4.38 -2.71 -5.85
C TRP A 29 -5.11 -2.95 -4.51
N PRO A 30 -4.60 -3.76 -3.55
CA PRO A 30 -5.24 -3.94 -2.26
C PRO A 30 -5.36 -2.63 -1.45
N SER A 31 -4.31 -1.80 -1.46
CA SER A 31 -4.39 -0.48 -0.81
C SER A 31 -5.42 0.41 -1.48
N ALA A 32 -5.45 0.48 -2.82
CA ALA A 32 -6.41 1.30 -3.56
C ALA A 32 -7.85 0.91 -3.29
N LEU A 33 -8.15 -0.40 -3.23
CA LEU A 33 -9.47 -0.91 -2.83
C LEU A 33 -9.88 -0.45 -1.43
N THR A 34 -8.95 -0.49 -0.48
CA THR A 34 -9.22 -0.13 0.91
C THR A 34 -9.40 1.38 1.05
N MET A 35 -8.54 2.17 0.40
CA MET A 35 -8.66 3.64 0.33
C MET A 35 -10.00 4.03 -0.30
N GLY A 36 -10.40 3.41 -1.41
CA GLY A 36 -11.68 3.70 -2.08
C GLY A 36 -12.88 3.41 -1.19
N ARG A 37 -12.86 2.33 -0.39
CA ARG A 37 -13.92 2.03 0.59
C ARG A 37 -14.00 3.09 1.70
N VAL A 38 -12.86 3.53 2.22
CA VAL A 38 -12.79 4.57 3.25
C VAL A 38 -13.31 5.90 2.70
N ALA A 39 -12.79 6.33 1.54
CA ALA A 39 -13.22 7.55 0.87
C ALA A 39 -14.73 7.55 0.58
N GLY A 40 -15.25 6.48 -0.01
CA GLY A 40 -16.68 6.38 -0.34
C GLY A 40 -17.58 6.33 0.89
N THR A 41 -17.15 5.68 1.98
CA THR A 41 -17.92 5.63 3.23
C THR A 41 -17.99 7.01 3.89
N ASN A 42 -16.87 7.74 3.94
CA ASN A 42 -16.81 9.06 4.56
C ASN A 42 -17.52 10.12 3.71
N ALA A 43 -17.38 10.05 2.38
CA ALA A 43 -18.15 10.89 1.46
C ALA A 43 -19.67 10.67 1.57
N ALA A 44 -20.11 9.51 2.07
CA ALA A 44 -21.53 9.21 2.34
C ALA A 44 -21.99 9.57 3.77
N GLY A 45 -21.16 10.29 4.55
CA GLY A 45 -21.46 10.70 5.92
C GLY A 45 -21.13 9.64 6.99
N GLY A 46 -20.35 8.62 6.63
CA GLY A 46 -19.76 7.68 7.60
C GLY A 46 -18.53 8.25 8.31
N ASP A 47 -17.97 7.45 9.21
CA ASP A 47 -16.72 7.75 9.92
C ASP A 47 -15.86 6.47 10.02
N VAL A 48 -15.01 6.27 9.02
CA VAL A 48 -14.07 5.14 8.96
C VAL A 48 -12.66 5.64 8.63
N LYS A 49 -11.65 4.91 9.13
CA LYS A 49 -10.24 5.25 8.94
C LYS A 49 -9.51 4.16 8.17
N PHE A 50 -8.57 4.58 7.35
CA PHE A 50 -7.65 3.69 6.66
C PHE A 50 -6.76 2.94 7.67
N PRO A 51 -6.76 1.59 7.66
CA PRO A 51 -5.98 0.80 8.60
C PRO A 51 -4.51 0.70 8.19
N PRO A 52 -3.59 0.41 9.14
CA PRO A 52 -2.23 0.01 8.81
C PRO A 52 -2.23 -1.21 7.87
N MET A 53 -1.36 -1.21 6.87
CA MET A 53 -1.25 -2.28 5.88
C MET A 53 0.22 -2.66 5.68
N VAL A 54 0.47 -3.98 5.63
CA VAL A 54 1.76 -4.52 5.19
C VAL A 54 1.73 -4.59 3.67
N LEU A 55 2.65 -3.89 3.02
CA LEU A 55 2.78 -3.97 1.57
C LEU A 55 3.26 -5.35 1.14
N SER A 56 2.69 -5.85 0.07
CA SER A 56 3.19 -7.03 -0.62
C SER A 56 2.97 -6.89 -2.12
N THR A 57 3.92 -7.40 -2.88
CA THR A 57 3.92 -7.36 -4.34
C THR A 57 4.26 -8.74 -4.87
N MET A 58 3.45 -9.22 -5.83
CA MET A 58 3.69 -10.45 -6.56
C MET A 58 3.94 -10.11 -8.03
N PHE A 59 4.99 -10.68 -8.60
CA PHE A 59 5.33 -10.55 -10.01
C PHE A 59 5.44 -11.96 -10.62
N THR A 60 4.67 -12.22 -11.67
CA THR A 60 4.69 -13.49 -12.40
C THR A 60 4.88 -13.19 -13.88
N SER A 61 6.10 -13.37 -14.37
CA SER A 61 6.48 -13.16 -15.77
C SER A 61 7.84 -13.79 -16.03
N MET A 62 8.25 -13.90 -17.30
CA MET A 62 9.60 -14.37 -17.68
C MET A 62 9.96 -15.75 -17.09
N ASN A 63 8.97 -16.64 -16.96
CA ASN A 63 9.10 -17.94 -16.30
C ASN A 63 9.60 -17.86 -14.85
N ALA A 64 9.40 -16.72 -14.19
CA ALA A 64 9.73 -16.46 -12.80
C ALA A 64 8.48 -16.06 -12.01
N LYS A 65 8.47 -16.41 -10.73
CA LYS A 65 7.49 -15.96 -9.74
C LYS A 65 8.27 -15.32 -8.60
N VAL A 66 8.06 -14.03 -8.41
CA VAL A 66 8.73 -13.22 -7.39
C VAL A 66 7.67 -12.69 -6.44
N PHE A 67 7.96 -12.75 -5.14
CA PHE A 67 7.13 -12.18 -4.09
C PHE A 67 8.03 -11.34 -3.17
N SER A 68 7.51 -10.20 -2.75
CA SER A 68 8.12 -9.34 -1.74
C SER A 68 7.04 -8.83 -0.79
N ALA A 69 7.35 -8.73 0.50
CA ALA A 69 6.44 -8.18 1.50
C ALA A 69 7.21 -7.49 2.63
N GLY A 70 6.55 -6.52 3.27
CA GLY A 70 7.13 -5.74 4.36
C GLY A 70 8.06 -4.63 3.86
N SER A 71 9.08 -4.34 4.65
CA SER A 71 10.13 -3.36 4.34
C SER A 71 11.40 -4.10 3.92
N ILE A 72 12.04 -3.65 2.84
CA ILE A 72 13.34 -4.16 2.42
C ILE A 72 14.40 -3.12 2.78
N ASP A 73 15.29 -3.46 3.70
CA ASP A 73 16.40 -2.63 4.13
C ASP A 73 17.72 -3.36 3.86
N PHE A 74 18.53 -2.81 2.94
CA PHE A 74 19.83 -3.39 2.60
C PHE A 74 20.93 -3.06 3.62
N CYS A 75 20.64 -2.19 4.58
CA CYS A 75 21.52 -1.84 5.68
C CYS A 75 21.19 -2.61 6.97
N ASP A 76 20.20 -3.51 6.94
CA ASP A 76 19.83 -4.33 8.09
C ASP A 76 21.02 -5.26 8.45
N PRO A 77 21.58 -5.17 9.68
CA PRO A 77 22.67 -6.04 10.11
C PRO A 77 22.28 -7.52 10.17
N ASP A 78 20.97 -7.81 10.25
CA ASP A 78 20.42 -9.17 10.27
C ASP A 78 19.98 -9.65 8.87
N LEU A 79 20.32 -8.91 7.80
CA LEU A 79 20.02 -9.30 6.42
C LEU A 79 20.69 -10.63 6.04
N ASP A 80 19.86 -11.64 5.77
CA ASP A 80 20.30 -12.94 5.26
C ASP A 80 19.97 -13.09 3.76
N ILE A 81 20.98 -13.41 2.95
CA ILE A 81 20.84 -13.58 1.50
C ILE A 81 20.97 -15.08 1.19
N LEU A 82 19.84 -15.68 0.85
CA LEU A 82 19.76 -17.09 0.48
C LEU A 82 19.93 -17.27 -1.04
N GLU A 83 21.00 -17.94 -1.46
CA GLU A 83 21.21 -18.33 -2.86
C GLU A 83 20.68 -19.75 -3.11
N HIS A 84 19.84 -19.91 -4.14
CA HIS A 84 19.45 -21.24 -4.61
C HIS A 84 20.59 -21.86 -5.45
N LYS A 85 21.25 -22.90 -4.93
CA LYS A 85 22.14 -23.75 -5.72
C LYS A 85 21.31 -24.81 -6.44
N SER A 86 21.31 -24.78 -7.77
CA SER A 86 20.80 -25.89 -8.57
C SER A 86 21.66 -27.13 -8.33
N ILE A 87 21.01 -28.27 -8.08
CA ILE A 87 21.63 -29.60 -7.91
C ILE A 87 22.10 -30.11 -9.27
#